data_AF-A0A2M7ABR9-F1
#
_entry.id   AF-A0A2M7ABR9-F1
#
_cell.length_a   1.000
_cell.length_b   1.000
_cell.length_c   1.000
_cell.angle_alpha   90.00
_cell.angle_beta   90.00
_cell.angle_gamma   90.00
#
_symmetry.space_group_name_H-M   'P 1'
#
loop_
_entity.id
_entity.type
_entity.pdbx_description
1 polymer ?
#
loop_
_entity_poly.entity_id
_entity_poly.type
_entity_poly.pdbx_seq_one_letter_code
_entity_poly.pdbx_strand_id
1 'polypeptide(L)'
;MHRTPTVDRDNAGSVAEHPRNGGEHPDKGNLLAVRADQPARFVCSGFCFGHVHTSVCGRYFCCDEPRSGDIVVGSIRSGKHFVACNAGAITAEINAEFGQSGHAHPYLSPDLKWIVYNSCRTGRPAIHVASVPEELMAEVESKSRCSKERL
;
A
#
# COMPACT_ATOMS: atom_id res chain seq x y z
N MET A 1 -21.27 -41.81 -31.25
CA MET A 1 -20.27 -41.07 -32.05
C MET A 1 -20.45 -39.59 -31.76
N HIS A 2 -19.69 -39.04 -30.81
CA HIS A 2 -19.70 -37.62 -30.47
C HIS A 2 -18.37 -37.03 -30.94
N ARG A 3 -18.41 -36.01 -31.80
CA ARG A 3 -17.24 -35.29 -32.28
C ARG A 3 -16.79 -34.31 -31.20
N THR A 4 -15.56 -34.43 -30.73
CA THR A 4 -14.85 -33.40 -29.99
C THR A 4 -14.48 -32.25 -30.94
N PRO A 5 -14.60 -30.98 -30.53
CA PRO A 5 -14.03 -29.88 -31.30
C PRO A 5 -12.51 -29.88 -31.13
N THR A 6 -11.81 -29.88 -32.26
CA THR A 6 -10.37 -29.59 -32.35
C THR A 6 -10.15 -28.10 -32.09
N VAL A 7 -9.39 -27.78 -31.05
CA VAL A 7 -8.90 -26.41 -30.82
C VAL A 7 -7.64 -26.24 -31.67
N ASP A 8 -7.66 -25.22 -32.51
CA ASP A 8 -6.57 -24.79 -33.38
C ASP A 8 -5.28 -24.57 -32.58
N ARG A 9 -4.19 -25.19 -33.01
CA ARG A 9 -2.88 -25.23 -32.31
C ARG A 9 -1.94 -24.09 -32.70
N ASP A 10 -2.39 -23.10 -33.48
CA ASP A 10 -1.50 -22.13 -34.10
C ASP A 10 -1.60 -20.70 -33.56
N ASN A 11 -2.14 -20.51 -32.35
CA ASN A 11 -2.01 -19.23 -31.64
C ASN A 11 -1.03 -19.33 -30.47
N ALA A 12 0.20 -19.78 -30.77
CA ALA A 12 1.35 -19.63 -29.89
C ALA A 12 1.88 -18.18 -29.97
N GLY A 13 1.03 -17.21 -29.64
CA GLY A 13 1.52 -15.91 -29.18
C GLY A 13 2.18 -16.16 -27.83
N SER A 14 3.45 -15.78 -27.68
CA SER A 14 4.22 -15.97 -26.46
C SER A 14 3.43 -15.49 -25.25
N VAL A 15 2.91 -16.43 -24.46
CA VAL A 15 2.42 -16.14 -23.12
C VAL A 15 3.66 -15.74 -22.34
N ALA A 16 3.95 -14.43 -22.31
CA ALA A 16 4.94 -13.87 -21.42
C ALA A 16 4.59 -14.40 -20.03
N GLU A 17 5.53 -15.11 -19.41
CA GLU A 17 5.40 -15.59 -18.06
C GLU A 17 4.90 -14.44 -17.20
N HIS A 18 3.70 -14.58 -16.60
CA HIS A 18 3.21 -13.60 -15.65
C HIS A 18 4.20 -13.58 -14.49
N PRO A 19 4.93 -12.47 -14.26
CA PRO A 19 5.77 -12.39 -13.10
C PRO A 19 4.85 -12.49 -11.90
N ARG A 20 5.14 -13.40 -10.98
CA ARG A 20 4.39 -13.58 -9.72
C ARG A 20 4.40 -12.31 -8.82
N ASN A 21 5.10 -11.26 -9.24
CA ASN A 21 5.19 -9.93 -8.61
C ASN A 21 5.00 -8.83 -9.67
N GLY A 22 3.77 -8.53 -10.05
CA GLY A 22 3.46 -7.38 -10.90
C GLY A 22 3.31 -6.11 -10.07
N GLY A 23 4.29 -5.20 -10.07
CA GLY A 23 4.03 -3.80 -9.67
C GLY A 23 5.09 -3.08 -8.83
N GLU A 24 6.15 -3.74 -8.36
CA GLU A 24 7.21 -3.04 -7.63
C GLU A 24 8.18 -2.35 -8.60
N HIS A 25 8.17 -1.02 -8.61
CA HIS A 25 9.25 -0.26 -9.25
C HIS A 25 10.24 0.15 -8.14
N PRO A 26 11.50 -0.31 -8.17
CA PRO A 26 12.45 -0.12 -7.06
C PRO A 26 12.58 1.36 -6.65
N ASP A 27 12.56 2.29 -7.62
CA ASP A 27 12.69 3.72 -7.31
C ASP A 27 11.36 4.45 -7.06
N LYS A 28 10.21 3.86 -7.42
CA LYS A 28 8.90 4.55 -7.40
C LYS A 28 7.88 3.96 -6.44
N GLY A 29 8.14 2.78 -5.88
CA GLY A 29 7.18 2.03 -5.07
C GLY A 29 6.14 1.29 -5.91
N ASN A 30 5.05 0.89 -5.28
CA ASN A 30 3.95 0.14 -5.91
C ASN A 30 2.55 0.77 -5.70
N LEU A 31 2.44 1.93 -5.04
CA LEU A 31 1.16 2.62 -4.85
C LEU A 31 0.82 3.51 -6.05
N LEU A 32 -0.24 3.15 -6.77
CA LEU A 32 -0.74 3.87 -7.93
C LEU A 32 -2.08 4.55 -7.64
N ALA A 33 -2.21 5.81 -8.06
CA ALA A 33 -3.51 6.48 -8.19
C ALA A 33 -3.98 6.38 -9.63
N VAL A 34 -5.22 5.93 -9.82
CA VAL A 34 -5.85 5.74 -11.12
C VAL A 34 -7.13 6.56 -11.18
N ARG A 35 -7.39 7.20 -12.32
CA ARG A 35 -8.65 7.88 -12.64
C ARG A 35 -9.04 7.48 -14.07
N ALA A 36 -10.34 7.44 -14.34
CA ALA A 36 -10.82 7.21 -15.70
C ALA A 36 -10.18 8.23 -16.66
N ASP A 37 -9.78 7.74 -17.83
CA ASP A 37 -9.20 8.52 -18.94
C ASP A 37 -7.91 9.28 -18.58
N GLN A 38 -7.24 8.90 -17.50
CA GLN A 38 -5.93 9.46 -17.13
C GLN A 38 -4.89 8.34 -16.96
N PRO A 39 -3.62 8.58 -17.32
CA PRO A 39 -2.55 7.65 -16.98
C PRO A 39 -2.48 7.42 -15.47
N ALA A 40 -2.21 6.17 -15.07
CA ALA A 40 -1.88 5.86 -13.69
C ALA A 40 -0.63 6.63 -13.25
N ARG A 41 -0.61 7.09 -12.00
CA ARG A 41 0.57 7.77 -11.43
C ARG A 41 1.00 7.12 -10.12
N PHE A 42 2.31 7.10 -9.89
CA PHE A 42 2.86 6.75 -8.59
C PHE A 42 2.49 7.82 -7.56
N VAL A 43 2.07 7.38 -6.38
CA VAL A 43 1.67 8.25 -5.28
C VAL A 43 2.81 8.43 -4.28
N CYS A 44 3.50 7.35 -3.94
CA CYS A 44 4.51 7.31 -2.90
C CYS A 44 5.65 6.39 -3.31
N SER A 45 6.88 6.89 -3.21
CA SER A 45 8.11 6.15 -3.44
C SER A 45 8.81 5.83 -2.11
N GLY A 46 9.80 4.93 -2.15
CA GLY A 46 10.57 4.52 -0.98
C GLY A 46 9.94 3.39 -0.16
N PHE A 47 8.71 2.99 -0.48
CA PHE A 47 7.99 1.89 0.17
C PHE A 47 7.43 0.92 -0.87
N CYS A 48 7.31 -0.34 -0.47
CA CYS A 48 6.53 -1.34 -1.16
C CYS A 48 5.41 -1.81 -0.23
N PHE A 49 4.18 -1.43 -0.52
CA PHE A 49 3.06 -1.70 0.36
C PHE A 49 2.42 -3.06 0.10
N GLY A 50 2.08 -3.77 1.17
CA GLY A 50 1.34 -5.04 1.10
C GLY A 50 -0.16 -4.81 0.93
N HIS A 51 -0.72 -3.87 1.70
CA HIS A 51 -2.13 -3.52 1.67
C HIS A 51 -2.31 -2.01 1.58
N VAL A 52 -3.49 -1.62 1.08
CA VAL A 52 -3.86 -0.23 0.90
C VAL A 52 -5.26 0.01 1.45
N HIS A 53 -5.39 1.09 2.22
CA HIS A 53 -6.65 1.69 2.61
C HIS A 53 -6.68 3.16 2.17
N THR A 54 -7.88 3.71 1.99
CA THR A 54 -8.06 5.14 1.69
C THR A 54 -9.03 5.78 2.67
N SER A 55 -8.80 7.04 3.03
CA SER A 55 -9.79 7.81 3.80
C SER A 55 -11.14 7.87 3.07
N VAL A 56 -12.24 8.09 3.79
CA VAL A 56 -13.59 8.25 3.22
C VAL A 56 -13.64 9.26 2.07
N CYS A 57 -12.90 10.36 2.17
CA CYS A 57 -12.84 11.39 1.12
C CYS A 57 -11.88 11.09 -0.04
N GLY A 58 -11.22 9.93 -0.03
CA GLY A 58 -10.24 9.51 -1.05
C GLY A 58 -9.01 10.41 -1.17
N ARG A 59 -8.74 11.30 -0.20
CA ARG A 59 -7.57 12.20 -0.23
C ARG A 59 -6.33 11.60 0.40
N TYR A 60 -6.49 10.68 1.34
CA TYR A 60 -5.39 10.07 2.08
C TYR A 60 -5.32 8.57 1.85
N PHE A 61 -4.10 8.03 1.90
CA PHE A 61 -3.84 6.60 1.94
C PHE A 61 -3.30 6.19 3.32
N CYS A 62 -3.49 4.93 3.67
CA CYS A 62 -2.90 4.27 4.82
C CYS A 62 -2.49 2.85 4.40
N CYS A 63 -1.21 2.53 4.52
CA CYS A 63 -0.64 1.30 3.99
C CYS A 63 0.35 0.69 4.99
N ASP A 64 0.59 -0.62 4.89
CA ASP A 64 1.64 -1.33 5.61
C ASP A 64 2.79 -1.73 4.67
N GLU A 65 4.02 -1.53 5.12
CA GLU A 65 5.23 -2.02 4.46
C GLU A 65 5.63 -3.36 5.11
N PRO A 66 5.60 -4.48 4.38
CA PRO A 66 5.70 -5.82 4.95
C PRO A 66 7.14 -6.27 5.28
N ARG A 67 8.17 -5.47 4.98
CA ARG A 67 9.58 -5.78 5.28
C ARG A 67 10.04 -5.09 6.57
N SER A 68 9.62 -3.84 6.79
CA SER A 68 9.90 -3.07 8.00
C SER A 68 8.80 -3.19 9.03
N GLY A 69 7.56 -3.51 8.63
CA GLY A 69 6.38 -3.47 9.48
C GLY A 69 5.86 -2.06 9.72
N ASP A 70 6.31 -1.07 8.94
CA ASP A 70 5.88 0.31 9.09
C ASP A 70 4.46 0.52 8.56
N ILE A 71 3.67 1.29 9.29
CA ILE A 71 2.40 1.83 8.80
C ILE A 71 2.64 3.25 8.32
N VAL A 72 2.34 3.50 7.05
CA VAL A 72 2.56 4.77 6.36
C VAL A 72 1.23 5.42 6.04
N VAL A 73 1.11 6.70 6.39
CA VAL A 73 -0.04 7.55 6.05
C VAL A 73 0.45 8.68 5.16
N GLY A 74 -0.32 9.01 4.14
CA GLY A 74 0.04 10.13 3.28
C GLY A 74 -1.11 10.67 2.47
N SER A 75 -0.84 11.78 1.77
CA SER A 75 -1.80 12.41 0.88
C SER A 75 -1.62 11.86 -0.52
N ILE A 76 -2.72 11.39 -1.10
CA ILE A 76 -2.77 10.94 -2.48
C ILE A 76 -2.41 12.13 -3.39
N ARG A 77 -2.88 13.34 -3.08
CA ARG A 77 -2.68 14.54 -3.91
C ARG A 77 -1.22 14.97 -4.01
N SER A 78 -0.54 15.07 -2.88
CA SER A 78 0.83 15.61 -2.77
C SER A 78 1.91 14.54 -2.87
N GLY A 79 1.58 13.28 -2.58
CA GLY A 79 2.54 12.18 -2.42
C GLY A 79 3.38 12.26 -1.14
N LYS A 80 3.22 13.33 -0.35
CA LYS A 80 3.83 13.45 0.98
C LYS A 80 3.22 12.44 1.93
N HIS A 81 4.05 11.92 2.81
CA HIS A 81 3.70 10.86 3.74
C HIS A 81 4.56 10.94 4.99
N PHE A 82 4.14 10.23 6.03
CA PHE A 82 4.92 9.98 7.23
C PHE A 82 4.72 8.53 7.68
N VAL A 83 5.71 7.99 8.39
CA VAL A 83 5.58 6.72 9.10
C VAL A 83 4.86 7.01 10.41
N ALA A 84 3.65 6.45 10.58
CA ALA A 84 2.82 6.72 11.74
C ALA A 84 3.25 5.89 12.96
N CYS A 85 3.54 4.61 12.74
CA CYS A 85 4.10 3.71 13.74
C CYS A 85 4.63 2.45 13.08
N ASN A 86 5.37 1.64 13.85
CA ASN A 86 5.72 0.29 13.46
C ASN A 86 4.70 -0.70 14.06
N ALA A 87 4.13 -1.54 13.21
CA ALA A 87 3.16 -2.55 13.61
C ALA A 87 3.78 -3.67 14.43
N GLY A 88 5.11 -3.81 14.46
CA GLY A 88 5.81 -4.90 15.15
C GLY A 88 5.50 -6.27 14.54
N ALA A 89 5.04 -6.28 13.29
CA ALA A 89 4.65 -7.46 12.55
C ALA A 89 4.66 -7.13 11.06
N ILE A 90 5.58 -7.73 10.32
CA ILE A 90 5.37 -8.58 9.15
C ILE A 90 6.77 -9.11 8.82
N THR A 91 7.02 -10.36 9.18
CA THR A 91 8.18 -11.11 8.67
C THR A 91 7.64 -12.36 7.99
N ALA A 92 8.48 -13.03 7.19
CA ALA A 92 8.12 -14.33 6.65
C ALA A 92 7.71 -15.31 7.77
N GLU A 93 8.28 -15.18 8.97
CA GLU A 93 7.91 -16.00 10.13
C GLU A 93 6.49 -15.70 10.64
N ILE A 94 6.14 -14.42 10.82
CA ILE A 94 4.79 -14.03 11.27
C ILE A 94 3.73 -14.47 10.25
N ASN A 95 4.03 -14.38 8.96
CA ASN A 95 3.14 -14.86 7.92
C ASN A 95 2.98 -16.38 7.93
N ALA A 96 4.05 -17.12 8.22
CA ALA A 96 4.00 -18.58 8.35
C ALA A 96 3.18 -19.02 9.56
N GLU A 97 3.23 -18.29 10.68
CA GLU A 97 2.56 -18.66 11.92
C GLU A 97 1.10 -18.19 11.98
N PHE A 98 0.84 -16.93 11.64
CA PHE A 98 -0.46 -16.28 11.84
C PHE A 98 -1.20 -15.95 10.54
N GLY A 99 -0.55 -16.09 9.39
CA GLY A 99 -1.12 -15.74 8.09
C GLY A 99 -1.71 -14.31 8.08
N GLN A 100 -2.88 -14.16 7.45
CA GLN A 100 -3.59 -12.87 7.32
C GLN A 100 -4.00 -12.26 8.67
N SER A 101 -4.08 -13.05 9.75
CA SER A 101 -4.41 -12.52 11.08
C SER A 101 -3.24 -11.74 11.70
N GLY A 102 -2.01 -12.00 11.25
CA GLY A 102 -0.81 -11.26 11.66
C GLY A 102 -0.51 -10.04 10.78
N HIS A 103 -1.20 -9.87 9.65
CA HIS A 103 -1.01 -8.73 8.76
C HIS A 103 -1.67 -7.48 9.32
N ALA A 104 -0.97 -6.34 9.24
CA ALA A 104 -1.42 -5.10 9.86
C ALA A 104 -2.78 -4.63 9.35
N HIS A 105 -3.06 -4.75 8.05
CA HIS A 105 -4.31 -4.32 7.40
C HIS A 105 -4.80 -2.96 7.94
N PRO A 106 -3.95 -1.92 7.90
CA PRO A 106 -4.24 -0.69 8.62
C PRO A 106 -5.37 0.08 7.94
N TYR A 107 -6.24 0.67 8.74
CA TYR A 107 -7.26 1.60 8.26
C TYR A 107 -7.28 2.87 9.11
N LEU A 108 -7.53 3.99 8.41
CA LEU A 108 -7.61 5.31 8.99
C LEU A 108 -9.06 5.58 9.41
N SER A 109 -9.26 6.04 10.65
CA SER A 109 -10.59 6.41 11.15
C SER A 109 -11.21 7.54 10.31
N PRO A 110 -12.55 7.64 10.24
CA PRO A 110 -13.20 8.68 9.45
C PRO A 110 -12.83 10.12 9.84
N ASP A 111 -12.50 10.35 11.12
CA ASP A 111 -12.04 11.64 11.65
C ASP A 111 -10.53 11.88 11.48
N LEU A 112 -9.81 10.91 10.89
CA LEU A 112 -8.38 10.92 10.61
C LEU A 112 -7.48 10.95 11.86
N LYS A 113 -8.04 10.71 13.05
CA LYS A 113 -7.30 10.79 14.33
C LYS A 113 -6.70 9.47 14.77
N TRP A 114 -7.09 8.36 14.15
CA TRP A 114 -6.71 7.02 14.60
C TRP A 114 -6.38 6.12 13.43
N ILE A 115 -5.39 5.26 13.62
CA ILE A 115 -5.12 4.11 12.76
C ILE A 115 -5.44 2.88 13.57
N VAL A 116 -6.26 2.00 13.02
CA VAL A 116 -6.53 0.69 13.60
C VAL A 116 -5.90 -0.38 12.72
N TYR A 117 -5.24 -1.35 13.34
CA TYR A 117 -4.46 -2.36 12.63
C TYR A 117 -4.25 -3.60 13.52
N ASN A 118 -3.96 -4.74 12.91
CA ASN A 118 -3.57 -5.94 13.66
C ASN A 118 -2.07 -5.94 13.96
N SER A 119 -1.67 -6.63 15.02
CA SER A 119 -0.26 -6.88 15.31
C SER A 119 -0.10 -8.14 16.14
N CYS A 120 1.01 -8.84 15.93
CA CYS A 120 1.42 -9.98 16.74
C CYS A 120 2.55 -9.62 17.72
N ARG A 121 2.84 -8.33 17.97
CA ARG A 121 4.00 -7.91 18.77
C ARG A 121 4.00 -8.44 20.21
N THR A 122 2.84 -8.85 20.71
CA THR A 122 2.66 -9.45 22.05
C THR A 122 2.65 -10.98 22.02
N GLY A 123 3.03 -11.60 20.90
CA GLY A 123 3.04 -13.05 20.69
C GLY A 123 1.71 -13.66 20.23
N ARG A 124 0.66 -12.85 20.01
CA ARG A 124 -0.65 -13.28 19.51
C ARG A 124 -1.26 -12.16 18.65
N PRO A 125 -2.06 -12.46 17.61
CA PRO A 125 -2.80 -11.46 16.87
C PRO A 125 -3.75 -10.68 17.77
N ALA A 126 -3.61 -9.36 17.79
CA ALA A 126 -4.48 -8.45 18.50
C ALA A 126 -4.73 -7.18 17.69
N ILE A 127 -5.82 -6.48 18.00
CA ILE A 127 -6.13 -5.17 17.43
C ILE A 127 -5.37 -4.10 18.22
N HIS A 128 -4.69 -3.22 17.50
CA HIS A 128 -3.99 -2.06 18.04
C HIS A 128 -4.52 -0.78 17.43
N VAL A 129 -4.32 0.31 18.16
CA VAL A 129 -4.69 1.66 17.73
C VAL A 129 -3.50 2.59 17.93
N ALA A 130 -3.20 3.40 16.92
CA ALA A 130 -2.24 4.49 17.00
C ALA A 130 -2.96 5.82 16.76
N SER A 131 -2.62 6.84 17.56
CA SER A 131 -3.09 8.20 17.32
C SER A 131 -2.38 8.82 16.13
N VAL A 132 -3.10 9.63 15.36
CA VAL A 132 -2.55 10.43 14.26
C VAL A 132 -2.56 11.90 14.68
N PRO A 133 -1.38 12.52 14.89
CA PRO A 133 -1.28 13.94 15.17
C PRO A 133 -1.83 14.78 14.01
N GLU A 134 -2.62 15.80 14.33
CA GLU A 134 -3.24 16.69 13.34
C GLU A 134 -2.19 17.45 12.53
N GLU A 135 -1.05 17.76 13.16
CA GLU A 135 0.07 18.47 12.55
C GLU A 135 0.69 17.69 11.40
N LEU A 136 0.81 16.37 11.54
CA LEU A 136 1.33 15.49 10.49
C LEU A 136 0.34 15.38 9.33
N MET A 137 -0.96 15.36 9.62
CA MET A 137 -2.00 15.40 8.58
C MET A 137 -1.97 16.72 7.81
N ALA A 138 -1.78 17.84 8.49
CA ALA A 138 -1.62 19.15 7.85
C ALA A 138 -0.34 19.20 6.99
N GLU A 139 0.76 18.59 7.46
CA GLU A 139 2.02 18.52 6.73
C GLU A 139 1.87 17.78 5.40
N VAL A 140 1.21 16.62 5.39
CA VAL A 140 1.04 15.85 4.15
C VAL A 140 0.09 16.55 3.17
N GLU A 141 -0.88 17.33 3.64
CA GLU A 141 -1.76 18.11 2.76
C GLU A 141 -1.07 19.34 2.15
N SER A 142 -0.04 19.88 2.82
CA SER A 142 0.64 21.09 2.39
C SER A 142 1.23 20.91 0.99
N LYS A 143 1.11 21.95 0.14
CA LYS A 143 1.72 21.93 -1.21
C LYS A 143 3.22 21.67 -1.07
N SER A 144 3.79 20.88 -1.98
CA SER A 144 5.25 20.79 -2.10
C SER A 144 5.79 22.20 -2.30
N ARG A 145 6.78 22.59 -1.51
CA ARG A 145 7.46 23.88 -1.73
C ARG A 145 8.03 23.79 -3.15
N CYS A 146 7.60 24.69 -4.02
CA CYS A 146 8.24 24.89 -5.31
C CYS A 146 9.67 25.30 -4.99
N SER A 147 10.66 24.44 -5.26
CA SER A 147 12.07 24.79 -5.19
C SER A 147 12.37 25.77 -6.32
N LYS A 148 12.00 27.03 -6.12
CA LYS A 148 12.66 28.14 -6.79
C LYS A 148 14.00 28.29 -6.07
N GLU A 149 15.06 27.74 -6.67
CA GLU A 149 16.42 28.29 -6.74
C GLU A 149 17.44 27.20 -7.09
N ARG A 150 17.98 27.31 -8.30
CA ARG A 150 19.42 27.33 -8.50
C ARG A 150 19.69 28.27 -9.67
N LEU A 151 20.03 29.50 -9.31
CA LEU A 151 20.78 30.44 -10.16
C LEU A 151 22.18 29.87 -10.39
#